data_AF-A0A0C1V947-F1
#
_entry.id   AF-A0A0C1V947-F1
#
_cell.length_a   1.000
_cell.length_b   1.000
_cell.length_c   1.000
_cell.angle_alpha   90.00
_cell.angle_beta   90.00
_cell.angle_gamma   90.00
#
_symmetry.space_group_name_H-M   'P 1'
#
loop_
_entity.id
_entity.type
_entity.pdbx_description
1 polymer ?
#
loop_
_entity_poly.entity_id
_entity_poly.type
_entity_poly.pdbx_seq_one_letter_code
_entity_poly.pdbx_strand_id
1 'polypeptide(L)'
;MSDISPLEGIELIDCAKANADNDVVIVAERCGYGQDVTAFQTALQQACTDIGINVEAIADLITPQQRVMTQGGLSISPDTASNL
;
A
#
# COMPACT_ATOMS: atom_id res chain seq x y z
N MET A 1 7.43 23.60 18.47
CA MET A 1 6.43 23.73 17.40
C MET A 1 6.55 22.45 16.62
N SER A 2 5.57 21.55 16.73
CA SER A 2 5.55 20.39 15.84
C SER A 2 4.96 20.91 14.55
N ASP A 3 5.83 21.14 13.57
CA ASP A 3 5.42 21.39 12.19
C ASP A 3 4.41 20.29 11.83
N ILE A 4 3.15 20.69 11.59
CA ILE A 4 2.07 19.79 11.18
C ILE A 4 2.25 19.56 9.68
N SER A 5 3.43 19.09 9.31
CA SER A 5 3.73 18.69 7.95
C SER A 5 3.04 17.35 7.70
N PRO A 6 2.42 17.16 6.53
CA PRO A 6 1.87 15.86 6.17
C PRO A 6 2.97 14.81 6.25
N LEU A 7 2.66 13.65 6.83
CA LEU A 7 3.58 12.51 6.84
C LEU A 7 3.75 12.02 5.40
N GLU A 8 4.96 11.61 5.03
CA GLU A 8 5.27 11.12 3.68
C GLU A 8 6.07 9.80 3.77
N GLY A 9 6.09 9.04 2.66
CA GLY A 9 6.87 7.81 2.57
C GLY A 9 6.47 6.76 3.62
N ILE A 10 7.47 6.16 4.29
CA ILE A 10 7.25 5.11 5.29
C ILE A 10 6.42 5.60 6.48
N GLU A 11 6.64 6.82 6.95
CA GLU A 11 5.92 7.39 8.09
C GLU A 11 4.42 7.51 7.80
N LEU A 12 4.07 7.86 6.55
CA LEU A 12 2.69 7.89 6.09
C LEU A 12 2.07 6.49 6.06
N ILE A 13 2.80 5.50 5.57
CA ILE A 13 2.34 4.11 5.51
C ILE A 13 2.11 3.56 6.92
N ASP A 14 3.03 3.82 7.86
CA ASP A 14 2.90 3.38 9.24
C ASP A 14 1.70 4.05 9.93
N CYS A 15 1.56 5.37 9.77
CA CYS A 15 0.39 6.10 10.25
C CYS A 15 -0.92 5.56 9.67
N ALA A 16 -0.96 5.33 8.35
CA ALA A 16 -2.13 4.79 7.68
C ALA A 16 -2.49 3.40 8.23
N LYS A 17 -1.50 2.50 8.37
CA LYS A 17 -1.68 1.16 8.92
C LYS A 17 -2.14 1.17 10.38
N ALA A 18 -1.56 2.02 11.21
CA ALA A 18 -1.92 2.15 12.62
C ALA A 18 -3.36 2.64 12.82
N ASN A 19 -3.88 3.41 11.86
CA ASN A 19 -5.23 3.97 11.92
C ASN A 19 -6.20 3.29 10.95
N ALA A 20 -5.81 2.21 10.28
CA ALA A 20 -6.56 1.67 9.16
C ALA A 20 -7.94 1.11 9.52
N ASP A 21 -8.17 0.80 10.79
CA ASP A 21 -9.50 0.44 11.34
C ASP A 21 -10.50 1.62 11.33
N ASN A 22 -10.02 2.85 11.13
CA ASN A 22 -10.82 4.07 11.08
C ASN A 22 -11.15 4.48 9.63
N ASP A 23 -12.14 5.35 9.48
CA ASP A 23 -12.46 5.98 8.20
C ASP A 23 -11.26 6.72 7.60
N VAL A 24 -11.12 6.64 6.27
CA VAL A 24 -10.10 7.31 5.45
C VAL A 24 -9.93 8.81 5.79
N VAL A 25 -11.03 9.48 6.15
CA VAL A 25 -11.04 10.88 6.57
C VAL A 25 -10.30 11.08 7.89
N ILE A 26 -10.55 10.21 8.87
CA ILE A 26 -9.90 10.24 10.18
C ILE A 26 -8.41 9.92 10.02
N VAL A 27 -8.08 8.94 9.19
CA VAL A 27 -6.69 8.58 8.90
C VAL A 27 -5.95 9.77 8.27
N ALA A 28 -6.53 10.42 7.27
CA ALA A 28 -5.94 11.60 6.64
C ALA A 28 -5.67 12.72 7.65
N GLU A 29 -6.63 13.00 8.54
CA GLU A 29 -6.47 14.01 9.59
C GLU A 29 -5.31 13.67 10.52
N ARG A 30 -5.24 12.42 10.97
CA ARG A 30 -4.18 11.96 11.89
C ARG A 30 -2.80 11.89 11.25
N CYS A 31 -2.73 11.67 9.94
CA CYS A 31 -1.47 11.67 9.20
C CYS A 31 -1.04 13.07 8.71
N GLY A 32 -1.73 14.14 9.12
CA GLY A 32 -1.35 15.52 8.83
C GLY A 32 -1.94 16.12 7.54
N TYR A 33 -2.88 15.42 6.90
CA TYR A 33 -3.59 15.89 5.70
C TYR A 33 -4.93 16.57 6.03
N GLY A 34 -5.38 16.55 7.28
CA GLY A 34 -6.65 17.15 7.66
C GLY A 34 -7.83 16.52 6.91
N GLN A 35 -8.57 17.34 6.16
CA GLN A 35 -9.70 16.88 5.34
C GLN A 35 -9.30 16.56 3.88
N ASP A 36 -8.04 16.72 3.51
CA ASP A 36 -7.54 16.48 2.15
C ASP A 36 -7.27 14.98 1.91
N VAL A 37 -8.35 14.20 1.90
CA VAL A 37 -8.34 12.75 1.66
C VAL A 37 -7.76 12.39 0.28
N THR A 38 -7.96 13.25 -0.72
CA THR A 38 -7.38 13.04 -2.06
C THR A 38 -5.86 13.16 -2.05
N ALA A 39 -5.33 14.16 -1.34
CA ALA A 39 -3.88 14.35 -1.21
C ALA A 39 -3.26 13.21 -0.39
N PHE A 40 -3.93 12.79 0.69
CA PHE A 40 -3.55 11.65 1.50
C PHE A 40 -3.47 10.36 0.66
N GLN A 41 -4.51 10.03 -0.10
CA GLN A 41 -4.53 8.80 -0.92
C GLN A 41 -3.45 8.81 -1.99
N THR A 42 -3.21 9.97 -2.61
CA THR A 42 -2.17 10.12 -3.64
C THR A 42 -0.79 9.89 -3.03
N ALA A 43 -0.50 10.54 -1.90
CA ALA A 43 0.77 10.38 -1.21
C ALA A 43 0.97 8.97 -0.66
N LEU A 44 -0.09 8.33 -0.15
CA LEU A 44 -0.06 6.95 0.34
C LEU A 44 0.25 5.97 -0.79
N GLN A 45 -0.39 6.15 -1.95
CA GLN A 45 -0.13 5.32 -3.12
C GLN A 45 1.30 5.49 -3.64
N GLN A 46 1.80 6.73 -3.69
CA GLN A 46 3.19 7.00 -4.06
C GLN A 46 4.16 6.35 -3.07
N ALA A 47 3.91 6.52 -1.77
CA ALA A 47 4.74 5.93 -0.71
C ALA A 47 4.78 4.40 -0.80
N CYS A 48 3.63 3.75 -1.03
CA CYS A 48 3.58 2.29 -1.22
C CYS A 48 4.30 1.87 -2.51
N THR A 49 4.12 2.60 -3.60
CA THR A 49 4.77 2.30 -4.88
C THR A 49 6.29 2.42 -4.77
N ASP A 50 6.79 3.41 -4.01
CA ASP A 50 8.21 3.63 -3.77
C ASP A 50 8.89 2.42 -3.12
N ILE A 51 8.15 1.69 -2.25
CA ILE A 51 8.62 0.45 -1.63
C ILE A 51 8.24 -0.82 -2.38
N GLY A 52 7.70 -0.70 -3.60
CA GLY A 52 7.33 -1.83 -4.45
C GLY A 52 6.01 -2.52 -4.08
N ILE A 53 5.13 -1.83 -3.34
CA ILE A 53 3.80 -2.31 -2.96
C ILE A 53 2.75 -1.51 -3.73
N ASN A 54 1.89 -2.20 -4.49
CA ASN A 54 0.79 -1.53 -5.20
C ASN A 54 -0.49 -1.62 -4.37
N VAL A 55 -0.86 -0.51 -3.71
CA VAL A 55 -2.11 -0.43 -2.93
C VAL A 55 -3.16 0.36 -3.70
N GLU A 56 -4.38 -0.20 -3.79
CA GLU A 56 -5.52 0.48 -4.41
C GLU A 56 -6.35 1.28 -3.40
N ALA A 57 -6.30 0.93 -2.11
CA ALA A 57 -7.05 1.59 -1.04
C ALA A 57 -6.39 1.40 0.34
N ILE A 58 -6.75 2.23 1.34
CA ILE A 58 -6.31 2.05 2.73
C ILE A 58 -6.66 0.65 3.25
N ALA A 59 -7.85 0.15 2.91
CA ALA A 59 -8.30 -1.19 3.30
C ALA A 59 -7.35 -2.29 2.80
N ASP A 60 -6.66 -2.07 1.67
CA ASP A 60 -5.70 -3.01 1.10
C ASP A 60 -4.46 -3.19 2.01
N LEU A 61 -4.05 -2.14 2.73
CA LEU A 61 -2.95 -2.16 3.70
C LEU A 61 -3.24 -3.00 4.96
N ILE A 62 -4.52 -3.19 5.28
CA ILE A 62 -5.00 -3.96 6.45
C ILE A 62 -5.12 -5.43 6.11
N THR A 63 -5.33 -5.73 4.83
CA THR A 63 -5.55 -7.11 4.40
C THR A 63 -4.31 -7.92 4.74
N PRO A 64 -4.42 -8.94 5.62
CA PRO A 64 -3.31 -9.85 5.84
C PRO A 64 -2.98 -10.46 4.49
N GLN A 65 -1.72 -10.29 4.11
CA GLN A 65 -1.05 -10.79 2.92
C GLN A 65 -1.53 -12.19 2.53
N GLN A 66 -2.61 -12.27 1.76
CA GLN A 66 -3.07 -13.48 1.08
C GLN A 66 -3.70 -13.11 -0.25
N ARG A 67 -2.96 -12.38 -1.07
CA ARG A 67 -3.06 -12.52 -2.53
C ARG A 67 -1.68 -12.73 -3.13
N VAL A 68 -1.06 -13.84 -2.71
CA VAL A 68 -0.36 -14.67 -3.69
C VAL A 68 -1.44 -15.17 -4.64
N MET A 69 -1.73 -14.44 -5.70
CA MET A 69 -2.46 -14.95 -6.84
C MET A 69 -2.10 -14.16 -8.09
N THR A 70 -0.98 -14.61 -8.67
CA THR A 70 -0.90 -14.99 -10.08
C THR A 70 -1.23 -13.93 -11.12
N GLN A 71 -0.32 -12.98 -11.36
CA GLN A 71 -0.14 -12.40 -12.70
C GLN A 71 1.32 -12.09 -12.99
N GLY A 72 2.05 -13.10 -13.46
CA GLY A 72 3.39 -12.91 -14.02
C GLY A 72 4.26 -14.15 -13.88
N GLY A 73 4.35 -14.96 -14.95
CA GLY A 73 5.35 -16.01 -15.05
C GLY A 73 4.84 -17.30 -15.63
N LEU A 74 4.51 -17.27 -16.92
CA LEU A 74 4.62 -18.45 -17.78
C LEU A 74 6.04 -19.01 -17.63
N SER A 75 6.26 -19.96 -16.72
CA SER A 75 7.41 -20.84 -16.78
C SER A 75 7.00 -22.06 -17.60
N ILE A 76 6.94 -21.85 -18.92
CA ILE A 76 7.19 -22.97 -19.83
C ILE A 76 8.64 -23.35 -19.56
N SER A 77 8.86 -24.50 -18.94
CA SER A 77 10.07 -25.26 -19.17
C SER A 77 9.79 -26.12 -20.40
N PRO A 78 10.38 -25.85 -21.57
CA PRO A 78 10.48 -26.87 -22.60
C PRO A 78 11.74 -27.65 -22.27
N ASP A 79 11.61 -28.87 -21.74
CA ASP A 79 12.68 -29.87 -21.84
C ASP A 79 12.06 -31.26 -21.63
N THR A 80 11.60 -31.89 -22.71
CA THR A 80 12.31 -32.93 -23.48
C THR A 80 11.83 -34.31 -23.05
N ALA A 81 11.34 -35.08 -24.04
CA ALA A 81 10.99 -36.48 -23.87
C ALA A 81 12.18 -37.29 -23.35
N SER A 82 12.03 -38.00 -22.23
CA SER A 82 12.90 -39.14 -21.91
C SER A 82 12.22 -40.14 -20.99
N ASN A 83 11.69 -41.17 -21.66
CA ASN A 83 11.91 -42.59 -21.41
C ASN A 83 11.57 -43.18 -20.03
N LEU A 84 10.49 -43.97 -20.00
CA LEU A 84 10.43 -45.27 -19.35
C LEU A 84 9.37 -46.16 -20.01
#